data_AF-A0A1X9XMQ9-F1
#
_entry.id   AF-A0A1X9XMQ9-F1
#
_cell.length_a   1.000
_cell.length_b   1.000
_cell.length_c   1.000
_cell.angle_alpha   90.00
_cell.angle_beta   90.00
_cell.angle_gamma   90.00
#
_symmetry.space_group_name_H-M   'P 1'
#
loop_
_entity.id
_entity.type
_entity.pdbx_description
1 polymer ?
#
loop_
_entity_poly.entity_id
_entity_poly.type
_entity_poly.pdbx_seq_one_letter_code
_entity_poly.pdbx_strand_id
1 'polypeptide(L)'
;NVKETGLFLSLDRGRSWTRPKWNLPTVRIDEIVIHPRDNAMVLGTHGRAIWILDHLEPIQEYAAAKNTEAKLFTPPPSSMYRR
;
A
#
# COMPACT_ATOMS: atom_id res chain seq x y z
N ASN A 1 16.35 22.67 6.96
CA ASN A 1 16.43 21.26 7.40
C ASN A 1 15.11 20.54 7.15
N VAL A 2 14.85 20.11 5.91
CA VAL A 2 13.73 19.21 5.63
C VAL A 2 14.18 17.81 6.00
N LYS A 3 13.61 17.24 7.06
CA LYS A 3 13.82 15.81 7.36
C LYS A 3 13.00 15.03 6.34
N GLU A 4 13.66 14.13 5.60
CA GLU A 4 12.97 13.20 4.71
C GLU A 4 12.09 12.28 5.56
N THR A 5 10.78 12.44 5.42
CA THR A 5 9.82 11.81 6.31
C THR A 5 9.45 10.40 5.86
N GLY A 6 9.63 10.01 4.60
CA GLY A 6 9.22 8.69 4.06
C GLY A 6 7.72 8.58 3.82
N LEU A 7 7.20 7.35 3.69
CA LEU A 7 5.77 7.11 3.38
C LEU A 7 4.86 7.28 4.61
N PHE A 8 3.73 7.95 4.41
CA PHE A 8 2.60 7.99 5.35
C PHE A 8 1.31 7.65 4.62
N LEU A 9 0.40 7.01 5.33
CA LEU A 9 -0.90 6.55 4.83
C LEU A 9 -2.01 7.17 5.69
N SER A 10 -3.08 7.61 5.05
CA SER A 10 -4.34 7.95 5.71
C SER A 10 -5.45 7.03 5.22
N LEU A 11 -6.26 6.54 6.16
CA LEU A 11 -7.44 5.70 5.90
C LEU A 11 -8.76 6.44 6.19
N ASP A 12 -8.67 7.72 6.53
CA ASP A 12 -9.81 8.57 6.96
C ASP A 12 -9.86 9.91 6.21
N ARG A 13 -9.41 9.89 4.95
CA ARG A 13 -9.39 11.06 4.03
C ARG A 13 -8.53 12.22 4.55
N GLY A 14 -7.41 11.90 5.19
CA GLY A 14 -6.38 12.87 5.62
C GLY A 14 -6.60 13.45 7.01
N ARG A 15 -7.57 12.97 7.79
CA ARG A 15 -7.79 13.43 9.18
C ARG A 15 -6.69 12.92 10.11
N SER A 16 -6.21 11.70 9.88
CA SER A 16 -5.04 11.14 10.54
C SER A 16 -4.09 10.48 9.54
N TRP A 17 -2.81 10.52 9.86
CA TRP A 17 -1.72 9.96 9.06
C TRP A 17 -0.90 9.01 9.93
N THR A 18 -0.69 7.79 9.45
CA THR A 18 0.09 6.76 10.13
C THR A 18 1.28 6.38 9.27
N ARG A 19 2.44 6.15 9.91
CA ARG A 19 3.59 5.53 9.26
C ARG A 19 3.39 4.01 9.22
N PRO A 20 3.23 3.39 8.03
CA PRO A 20 3.13 1.94 7.95
C PRO A 20 4.45 1.26 8.33
N LYS A 21 4.37 0.11 9.01
CA LYS A 21 5.53 -0.71 9.40
C LYS A 21 5.81 -1.80 8.35
N TRP A 22 6.13 -1.40 7.13
CA TRP A 22 6.35 -2.32 6.00
C TRP A 22 7.83 -2.58 5.67
N ASN A 23 8.73 -2.41 6.65
CA ASN A 23 10.18 -2.46 6.45
C ASN A 23 10.73 -1.47 5.39
N LEU A 24 9.92 -0.51 4.94
CA LEU A 24 10.35 0.56 4.05
C LEU A 24 11.31 1.49 4.82
N PRO A 25 12.53 1.75 4.31
CA PRO A 25 13.47 2.62 4.98
C PRO A 25 12.95 4.06 5.01
N THR A 26 13.41 4.83 6.00
CA THR A 26 13.17 6.28 6.03
C THR A 26 14.05 6.95 5.00
N VAL A 27 13.52 7.11 3.78
CA VAL A 27 14.17 7.79 2.66
C VAL A 27 13.18 8.66 1.93
N ARG A 28 13.70 9.63 1.17
CA ARG A 28 12.92 10.37 0.18
C ARG A 28 12.26 9.44 -0.83
N ILE A 29 10.96 9.68 -1.05
CA ILE A 29 10.15 9.06 -2.10
C ILE A 29 9.95 10.13 -3.17
N ASP A 30 10.41 9.85 -4.38
CA ASP A 30 10.33 10.77 -5.51
C ASP A 30 9.02 10.61 -6.29
N GLU A 31 8.49 9.38 -6.35
CA GLU A 31 7.28 9.06 -7.11
C GLU A 31 6.47 7.94 -6.46
N ILE A 32 5.14 8.03 -6.59
CA ILE A 32 4.17 7.02 -6.17
C ILE A 32 3.18 6.81 -7.31
N VAL A 33 3.02 5.58 -7.77
CA VAL A 33 2.05 5.20 -8.81
C VAL A 33 1.27 3.98 -8.36
N ILE A 34 -0.03 3.95 -8.69
CA ILE A 34 -0.85 2.74 -8.57
C ILE A 34 -0.91 2.05 -9.93
N HIS A 35 -0.40 0.83 -10.03
CA HIS A 35 -0.45 0.01 -11.23
C HIS A 35 -1.82 -0.68 -11.33
N PRO A 36 -2.68 -0.31 -12.30
CA PRO A 36 -4.10 -0.67 -12.27
C PRO A 36 -4.35 -2.16 -12.55
N ARG A 37 -3.49 -2.83 -13.32
CA ARG A 37 -3.66 -4.25 -13.64
C ARG A 37 -3.54 -5.14 -12.41
N ASP A 38 -2.58 -4.82 -11.54
CA ASP A 38 -2.18 -5.67 -10.42
C ASP A 38 -2.64 -5.09 -9.07
N ASN A 39 -3.34 -3.94 -9.11
CA ASN A 39 -3.71 -3.14 -7.94
C ASN A 39 -2.54 -2.96 -6.95
N ALA A 40 -1.37 -2.61 -7.50
CA ALA A 40 -0.12 -2.53 -6.76
C ALA A 40 0.35 -1.08 -6.62
N MET A 41 0.93 -0.71 -5.49
CA MET A 41 1.57 0.58 -5.30
C MET A 41 3.07 0.46 -5.57
N VAL A 42 3.57 1.26 -6.50
CA VAL A 42 4.97 1.34 -6.88
C VAL A 42 5.56 2.63 -6.33
N LEU A 43 6.68 2.52 -5.61
CA LEU A 43 7.40 3.63 -5.00
C LEU A 43 8.77 3.78 -5.64
N GLY A 44 9.02 4.94 -6.24
CA GLY A 44 10.37 5.37 -6.64
C GLY A 44 11.07 6.02 -5.46
N THR A 45 12.17 5.42 -5.00
CA THR A 45 12.95 5.95 -3.86
C THR A 45 14.29 6.50 -4.31
N HIS A 46 14.80 7.50 -3.57
CA HIS A 46 16.13 8.03 -3.81
C HIS A 46 17.21 7.06 -3.30
N GLY A 47 17.84 6.32 -4.22
CA GLY A 47 19.00 5.47 -3.92
C GLY A 47 18.69 4.18 -3.14
N ARG A 48 17.42 3.76 -3.02
CA ARG A 48 17.00 2.52 -2.35
C ARG A 48 16.11 1.61 -3.21
N ALA A 49 16.34 1.63 -4.52
CA ALA A 49 15.61 0.86 -5.53
C ALA A 49 14.10 1.17 -5.59
N ILE A 50 13.37 0.39 -6.38
CA ILE A 50 11.92 0.45 -6.51
C ILE A 50 11.30 -0.49 -5.48
N TRP A 51 10.26 -0.02 -4.79
CA TRP A 51 9.48 -0.83 -3.86
C TRP A 51 8.09 -1.05 -4.42
N ILE A 52 7.61 -2.29 -4.33
CA ILE A 52 6.27 -2.67 -4.80
C ILE A 52 5.51 -3.24 -3.62
N LEU A 53 4.34 -2.67 -3.37
CA LEU A 53 3.33 -3.26 -2.50
C LEU A 53 2.19 -3.77 -3.39
N ASP A 54 2.21 -5.06 -3.66
CA ASP A 54 1.15 -5.74 -4.40
C ASP A 54 -0.12 -5.88 -3.54
N HIS A 55 -1.26 -6.01 -4.21
CA HIS A 55 -2.55 -6.30 -3.59
C HIS A 55 -2.99 -5.25 -2.55
N LEU A 56 -3.41 -4.09 -3.03
CA LEU A 56 -3.88 -2.98 -2.19
C LEU A 56 -5.28 -3.18 -1.59
N GLU A 57 -5.97 -4.28 -1.90
CA GLU A 57 -7.33 -4.56 -1.42
C GLU A 57 -7.46 -4.42 0.11
N PRO A 58 -6.55 -4.95 0.94
CA PRO A 58 -6.65 -4.81 2.39
C PRO A 58 -6.59 -3.36 2.87
N ILE A 59 -5.85 -2.50 2.17
CA ILE A 59 -5.74 -1.07 2.50
C ILE A 59 -7.01 -0.34 2.07
N GLN A 60 -7.48 -0.61 0.84
CA GLN A 60 -8.66 0.04 0.25
C GLN A 60 -9.96 -0.35 0.96
N GLU A 61 -10.08 -1.61 1.40
CA GLU A 61 -11.27 -2.14 2.08
C GLU A 61 -11.22 -1.98 3.60
N TYR A 62 -10.09 -1.55 4.17
CA TYR A 62 -9.88 -1.51 5.63
C TYR A 62 -10.98 -0.75 6.38
N ALA A 63 -11.43 0.37 5.84
CA ALA A 63 -12.44 1.21 6.48
C ALA A 63 -13.76 0.45 6.72
N ALA A 64 -14.15 -0.42 5.79
CA ALA A 64 -15.33 -1.28 5.93
C ALA A 64 -15.06 -2.49 6.85
N ALA A 65 -13.82 -2.97 6.90
CA ALA A 65 -13.42 -4.14 7.70
C ALA A 65 -13.28 -3.82 9.20
N LYS A 66 -12.98 -2.57 9.57
CA LYS A 66 -12.54 -2.18 10.93
C LYS A 66 -13.50 -2.58 12.07
N ASN A 67 -14.81 -2.66 11.81
CA ASN A 67 -15.83 -2.94 12.81
C ASN A 67 -16.49 -4.32 12.64
N THR A 68 -15.81 -5.24 11.96
CA THR A 68 -16.29 -6.61 11.76
C THR A 68 -15.42 -7.59 12.53
N GLU A 69 -16.00 -8.69 13.01
CA GLU A 69 -15.25 -9.74 13.73
C GLU A 69 -14.18 -10.39 12.83
N ALA A 70 -14.53 -10.66 11.58
CA ALA A 70 -13.61 -11.13 10.56
C ALA A 70 -14.05 -10.62 9.19
N LYS A 71 -13.07 -10.30 8.34
CA LYS A 71 -13.28 -9.90 6.94
C LYS A 71 -12.31 -10.65 6.05
N LEU A 72 -12.84 -11.34 5.07
CA LEU A 72 -12.08 -11.76 3.90
C LEU A 72 -11.99 -10.57 2.94
N PHE A 73 -10.76 -10.13 2.67
CA PHE A 73 -10.47 -9.12 1.64
C PHE A 73 -10.59 -9.74 0.25
N THR A 74 -10.90 -8.92 -0.76
CA THR A 74 -11.01 -9.39 -2.14
C THR A 74 -9.68 -10.00 -2.59
N PRO A 75 -9.63 -11.31 -2.93
CA PRO A 75 -8.42 -11.91 -3.45
C PRO A 75 -8.20 -11.48 -4.91
N PRO A 76 -6.94 -11.46 -5.37
CA PRO A 76 -6.65 -11.21 -6.78
C PRO A 76 -7.29 -12.28 -7.67
N PRO A 77 -7.65 -11.95 -8.92
CA PRO A 77 -8.14 -12.93 -9.87
C PRO A 77 -7.09 -14.03 -10.07
N SER A 78 -7.50 -15.28 -9.91
CA SER A 78 -6.65 -16.45 -10.14
C SER A 78 -7.29 -17.38 -11.16
N SER A 79 -6.46 -18.00 -12.00
CA SER A 79 -6.90 -18.96 -13.00
C SER A 79 -6.51 -20.37 -12.55
N MET A 80 -7.48 -21.25 -12.38
CA MET A 80 -7.22 -22.67 -12.18
C MET A 80 -7.05 -23.35 -13.54
N TYR A 81 -5.85 -23.82 -13.84
CA TYR A 81 -5.65 -24.70 -14.98
C TYR A 81 -6.09 -26.12 -14.62
N ARG A 82 -7.05 -26.66 -15.37
CA ARG A 82 -7.48 -28.06 -15.27
C ARG A 82 -7.04 -28.77 -16.55
N ARG A 83 -6.31 -29.89 -16.39
CA ARG A 83 -5.99 -30.81 -17.50
C ARG A 83 -7.20 -31.62 -17.90
#